data_AF-A0A6P3XVC4-F1
#
_entry.id   AF-A0A6P3XVC4-F1
#
_cell.length_a   1.000
_cell.length_b   1.000
_cell.length_c   1.000
_cell.angle_alpha   90.00
_cell.angle_beta   90.00
_cell.angle_gamma   90.00
#
_symmetry.space_group_name_H-M   'P 1'
#
loop_
_entity.id
_entity.type
_entity.pdbx_description
1 polymer ?
#
loop_
_entity_poly.entity_id
_entity_poly.type
_entity_poly.pdbx_seq_one_letter_code
_entity_poly.pdbx_strand_id
1 'polypeptide(L)'
;MLCCEREVWLRAFLTCAIGACSMLGDLGLKYGKSAPERAVFDNATHATVGGLTWTLIVVLSRKPIMRSLNAIFSCFLLASFIDLDHFIAAHSWHIHDATHLDKRPFLHCTTVPIVLWILFILLSSIFHSPEFQQASWIMLAAFLSHHIRDGTRRGPIN
;
A
#
# COMPACT_ATOMS: atom_id res chain seq x y z
N MET A 1 -3.66 -26.70 -20.96
CA MET A 1 -4.41 -26.90 -19.69
C MET A 1 -3.55 -26.58 -18.47
N LEU A 2 -2.38 -27.23 -18.29
CA LEU A 2 -1.42 -27.00 -17.18
C LEU A 2 -1.00 -25.54 -16.91
N CYS A 3 -0.86 -24.71 -17.95
CA CYS A 3 -0.47 -23.29 -17.77
C CYS A 3 -1.59 -22.45 -17.12
N CYS A 4 -2.85 -22.73 -17.49
CA CYS A 4 -4.02 -22.06 -16.94
C CYS A 4 -4.22 -22.43 -15.46
N GLU A 5 -4.06 -23.71 -15.12
CA GLU A 5 -4.14 -24.17 -13.73
C GLU A 5 -3.06 -23.54 -12.85
N ARG A 6 -1.81 -23.48 -13.34
CA ARG A 6 -0.71 -22.81 -12.63
C ARG A 6 -1.00 -21.34 -12.34
N GLU A 7 -1.57 -20.61 -13.30
CA GLU A 7 -1.97 -19.21 -13.09
C GLU A 7 -3.07 -19.08 -12.02
N VAL A 8 -4.06 -19.97 -12.02
CA VAL A 8 -5.14 -19.96 -11.03
C VAL A 8 -4.59 -20.21 -9.62
N TRP A 9 -3.71 -21.21 -9.47
CA TRP A 9 -3.06 -21.50 -8.18
C TRP A 9 -2.21 -20.33 -7.70
N LEU A 10 -1.45 -19.68 -8.59
CA LEU A 10 -0.64 -18.52 -8.24
C LEU A 10 -1.51 -17.34 -7.76
N ARG A 11 -2.63 -17.07 -8.45
CA ARG A 11 -3.57 -16.01 -8.04
C ARG A 11 -4.18 -16.32 -6.68
N ALA A 12 -4.64 -17.56 -6.47
CA ALA A 12 -5.19 -17.99 -5.18
C ALA A 12 -4.14 -17.85 -4.06
N PHE A 13 -2.91 -18.30 -4.30
CA PHE A 13 -1.80 -18.17 -3.37
C PHE A 13 -1.52 -16.70 -3.01
N LEU A 14 -1.43 -15.80 -3.99
CA LEU A 14 -1.18 -14.38 -3.75
C LEU A 14 -2.32 -13.72 -2.96
N THR A 15 -3.57 -14.03 -3.30
CA THR A 15 -4.73 -13.52 -2.55
C THR A 15 -4.72 -14.01 -1.10
N CYS A 16 -4.43 -15.29 -0.86
CA CYS A 16 -4.27 -15.83 0.48
C CYS A 16 -3.09 -15.18 1.23
N ALA A 17 -1.98 -14.92 0.54
CA ALA A 17 -0.82 -14.24 1.12
C ALA A 17 -1.14 -12.80 1.57
N ILE A 18 -1.94 -12.06 0.80
CA ILE A 18 -2.41 -10.71 1.19
C ILE A 18 -3.22 -10.80 2.49
N GLY A 19 -4.16 -11.74 2.57
CA GLY A 19 -4.97 -11.95 3.77
C GLY A 19 -4.13 -12.36 4.98
N ALA A 20 -3.25 -13.35 4.81
CA ALA A 20 -2.36 -13.82 5.87
C ALA A 20 -1.40 -12.73 6.36
N CYS A 21 -0.80 -11.95 5.45
CA CYS A 21 0.04 -10.81 5.80
C CYS A 21 -0.74 -9.76 6.59
N SER A 22 -1.97 -9.47 6.18
CA SER A 22 -2.83 -8.53 6.90
C SER A 22 -3.15 -8.99 8.32
N MET A 23 -3.48 -10.28 8.49
CA MET A 23 -3.73 -10.89 9.80
C MET A 23 -2.49 -10.90 10.69
N LEU A 24 -1.32 -11.25 10.14
CA LEU A 24 -0.05 -11.20 10.86
C LEU A 24 0.25 -9.78 11.33
N GLY A 25 0.05 -8.79 10.47
CA GLY A 25 0.06 -7.36 10.79
C GLY A 25 -0.74 -7.01 12.04
N ASP A 26 -1.98 -7.48 12.07
CA ASP A 26 -2.90 -7.22 13.18
C ASP A 26 -2.46 -7.89 14.49
N LEU A 27 -1.88 -9.09 14.40
CA LEU A 27 -1.30 -9.76 15.56
C LEU A 27 -0.07 -9.00 16.09
N GLY A 28 0.84 -8.55 15.23
CA GLY A 28 1.99 -7.78 15.67
C GLY A 28 1.60 -6.45 16.31
N LEU A 29 0.51 -5.84 15.86
CA LEU A 29 -0.06 -4.66 16.50
C LEU A 29 -0.69 -4.94 17.86
N LYS A 30 -1.27 -6.13 18.06
CA LYS A 30 -1.88 -6.56 19.32
C LYS A 30 -0.83 -6.95 20.36
N TYR A 31 0.28 -7.57 19.93
CA TYR A 31 1.31 -8.10 20.82
C TYR A 31 2.57 -7.22 20.92
N GLY A 32 2.69 -6.18 20.11
CA GLY A 32 3.79 -5.22 20.17
C GLY A 32 3.85 -4.51 21.52
N LYS A 33 5.04 -4.44 22.11
CA LYS A 33 5.24 -3.95 23.49
C LYS A 33 5.35 -2.44 23.58
N SER A 34 5.74 -1.79 22.48
CA SER A 34 5.98 -0.35 22.42
C SER A 34 5.29 0.29 21.21
N ALA A 35 4.92 1.57 21.32
CA ALA A 35 4.39 2.35 20.21
C ALA A 35 5.26 2.31 18.93
N PRO A 36 6.60 2.47 19.00
CA PRO A 36 7.43 2.41 17.80
C PRO A 36 7.49 1.01 17.17
N GLU A 37 7.53 -0.05 17.97
CA GLU A 37 7.47 -1.43 17.46
C GLU A 37 6.17 -1.67 16.70
N ARG A 38 5.04 -1.22 17.27
CA ARG A 38 3.73 -1.31 16.64
C ARG A 38 3.67 -0.51 15.33
N ALA A 39 4.17 0.72 15.31
CA ALA A 39 4.19 1.57 14.12
C ALA A 39 5.06 0.98 12.99
N VAL A 40 6.26 0.47 13.32
CA VAL A 40 7.14 -0.18 12.33
C VAL A 40 6.48 -1.44 11.76
N PHE A 41 5.83 -2.23 12.60
CA PHE A 41 5.17 -3.46 12.17
C PHE A 41 3.95 -3.19 11.29
N ASP A 42 3.17 -2.15 11.59
CA ASP A 42 2.05 -1.75 10.74
C ASP A 42 2.53 -1.28 9.38
N ASN A 43 3.48 -0.34 9.35
CA ASN A 43 4.05 0.19 8.12
C ASN A 43 4.67 -0.93 7.24
N ALA A 44 5.40 -1.87 7.86
CA ALA A 44 5.91 -3.05 7.15
C ALA A 44 4.78 -3.91 6.56
N THR A 45 3.64 -4.00 7.25
CA THR A 45 2.46 -4.69 6.74
C THR A 45 1.84 -3.94 5.57
N HIS A 46 1.65 -2.62 5.67
CA HIS A 46 1.15 -1.78 4.57
C HIS A 46 2.03 -1.90 3.32
N ALA A 47 3.35 -1.80 3.49
CA ALA A 47 4.31 -1.98 2.41
C ALA A 47 4.17 -3.35 1.74
N THR A 48 4.14 -4.42 2.54
CA THR A 48 4.08 -5.80 2.04
C THR A 48 2.76 -6.09 1.34
N VAL A 49 1.64 -5.65 1.91
CA VAL A 49 0.30 -5.79 1.31
C VAL A 49 0.23 -5.01 -0.01
N GLY A 50 0.77 -3.80 -0.08
CA GLY A 50 0.86 -3.02 -1.31
C GLY A 50 1.68 -3.73 -2.40
N GLY A 51 2.84 -4.26 -2.06
CA GLY A 51 3.69 -5.03 -2.99
C GLY A 51 3.03 -6.32 -3.50
N LEU A 52 2.39 -7.08 -2.60
CA LEU A 52 1.64 -8.29 -2.96
C LEU A 52 0.42 -7.97 -3.84
N THR A 53 -0.28 -6.87 -3.57
CA THR A 53 -1.41 -6.39 -4.38
C THR A 53 -0.95 -6.09 -5.81
N TRP A 54 0.15 -5.36 -5.99
CA TRP A 54 0.66 -5.09 -7.34
C TRP A 54 1.18 -6.35 -8.04
N THR A 55 1.78 -7.28 -7.28
CA THR A 55 2.20 -8.58 -7.82
C THR A 55 1.00 -9.36 -8.36
N LEU A 56 -0.13 -9.37 -7.64
CA LEU A 56 -1.38 -9.96 -8.10
C LEU A 56 -1.89 -9.28 -9.38
N ILE A 57 -1.85 -7.94 -9.45
CA ILE A 57 -2.24 -7.17 -10.66
C ILE A 57 -1.35 -7.55 -11.85
N VAL A 58 -0.04 -7.70 -11.67
CA VAL A 58 0.91 -8.13 -12.72
C VAL A 58 0.55 -9.51 -13.25
N VAL A 59 0.25 -10.47 -12.36
CA VAL A 59 -0.18 -11.83 -12.72
C VAL A 59 -1.52 -11.80 -13.46
N LEU A 60 -2.50 -11.02 -12.98
CA LEU A 60 -3.80 -10.86 -13.64
C LEU A 60 -3.67 -10.21 -15.03
N SER A 61 -2.72 -9.29 -15.18
CA SER A 61 -2.38 -8.64 -16.46
C SER A 61 -1.54 -9.53 -17.38
N ARG A 62 -1.23 -10.76 -16.99
CA ARG A 62 -0.35 -11.72 -17.70
C ARG A 62 1.01 -11.12 -18.07
N LYS A 63 1.52 -10.20 -17.27
CA LYS A 63 2.85 -9.61 -17.45
C LYS A 63 3.89 -10.44 -16.70
N PRO A 64 5.12 -10.58 -17.23
CA PRO A 64 6.17 -11.29 -16.53
C PRO A 64 6.58 -10.53 -15.27
N ILE A 65 6.57 -11.23 -14.13
CA ILE A 65 6.89 -10.66 -12.79
C ILE A 65 8.27 -10.00 -12.80
N MET A 66 9.28 -10.68 -13.37
CA MET A 66 10.66 -10.18 -13.41
C MET A 66 10.79 -8.82 -14.11
N ARG A 67 10.00 -8.59 -15.17
CA ARG A 67 9.99 -7.30 -15.89
C ARG A 67 9.23 -6.21 -15.13
N SER A 68 8.41 -6.60 -14.15
CA SER A 68 7.54 -5.72 -13.38
C SER A 68 8.05 -5.48 -11.96
N LEU A 69 9.26 -5.97 -11.62
CA LEU A 69 9.83 -5.84 -10.27
C LEU A 69 9.94 -4.38 -9.83
N ASN A 70 10.33 -3.48 -10.72
CA ASN A 70 10.39 -2.04 -10.41
C ASN A 70 9.01 -1.53 -9.99
N ALA A 71 7.95 -1.90 -10.71
CA ALA A 71 6.59 -1.47 -10.40
C ALA A 71 6.07 -2.08 -9.08
N ILE A 72 6.39 -3.36 -8.83
CA ILE A 72 6.07 -4.04 -7.55
C ILE A 72 6.76 -3.34 -6.39
N PHE A 73 8.05 -3.05 -6.54
CA PHE A 73 8.85 -2.36 -5.53
C PHE A 73 8.39 -0.92 -5.33
N SER A 74 8.02 -0.20 -6.39
CA SER A 74 7.42 1.13 -6.29
C SER A 74 6.10 1.10 -5.51
N CYS A 75 5.24 0.10 -5.72
CA CYS A 75 4.00 -0.04 -4.97
C CYS A 75 4.25 -0.35 -3.48
N PHE A 76 5.22 -1.22 -3.19
CA PHE A 76 5.67 -1.51 -1.82
C PHE A 76 6.16 -0.25 -1.10
N LEU A 77 7.06 0.50 -1.74
CA LEU A 77 7.62 1.74 -1.16
C LEU A 77 6.55 2.81 -1.00
N LEU A 78 5.70 3.00 -2.01
CA LEU A 78 4.67 4.02 -1.97
C LEU A 78 3.64 3.71 -0.87
N ALA A 79 3.23 2.45 -0.70
CA ALA A 79 2.33 2.05 0.39
C ALA A 79 2.93 2.32 1.78
N SER A 80 4.26 2.20 1.91
CA SER A 80 5.00 2.56 3.13
C SER A 80 5.13 4.06 3.35
N PHE A 81 5.33 4.83 2.28
CA PHE A 81 5.49 6.28 2.37
C PHE A 81 4.21 7.02 2.78
N ILE A 82 3.05 6.39 2.63
CA ILE A 82 1.79 6.96 3.13
C ILE A 82 1.88 7.17 4.64
N ASP A 83 2.44 6.22 5.40
CA ASP A 83 2.60 6.34 6.86
C ASP A 83 3.58 7.44 7.28
N LEU A 84 4.48 7.88 6.38
CA LEU A 84 5.43 8.94 6.68
C LEU A 84 4.75 10.31 6.86
N ASP A 85 3.50 10.46 6.42
CA ASP A 85 2.73 11.69 6.62
C ASP A 85 2.47 11.99 8.09
N HIS A 86 2.51 10.99 8.98
CA HIS A 86 2.44 11.16 10.43
C HIS A 86 3.65 11.94 10.95
N PHE A 87 4.87 11.67 10.46
CA PHE A 87 6.06 12.42 10.86
C PHE A 87 6.02 13.86 10.34
N ILE A 88 5.50 14.04 9.13
CA ILE A 88 5.31 15.37 8.52
C ILE A 88 4.26 16.16 9.31
N ALA A 89 3.12 15.55 9.63
CA ALA A 89 2.04 16.17 10.39
C ALA A 89 2.46 16.49 11.84
N ALA A 90 3.30 15.66 12.46
CA ALA A 90 3.87 15.90 13.78
C ALA A 90 4.98 16.96 13.78
N HIS A 91 5.46 17.38 12.60
CA HIS A 91 6.63 18.25 12.45
C HIS A 91 7.84 17.72 13.26
N SER A 92 7.93 16.40 13.39
CA SER A 92 8.89 15.73 14.27
C SER A 92 9.21 14.35 13.71
N TRP A 93 10.50 13.99 13.77
CA TRP A 93 10.97 12.63 13.45
C TRP A 93 10.87 11.68 14.65
N HIS A 94 10.39 12.18 15.81
CA HIS A 94 10.17 11.33 16.98
C HIS A 94 8.89 10.53 16.79
N ILE A 95 9.03 9.20 16.84
CA ILE A 95 7.91 8.28 16.64
C ILE A 95 6.79 8.53 17.67
N HIS A 96 7.16 8.92 18.89
CA HIS A 96 6.20 9.30 19.92
C HIS A 96 5.27 10.44 19.45
N ASP A 97 5.81 11.46 18.79
CA ASP A 97 5.01 12.61 18.35
C ASP A 97 4.15 12.24 17.13
N ALA A 98 4.71 11.45 16.21
CA ALA A 98 4.00 10.92 15.04
C ALA A 98 2.80 10.03 15.41
N THR A 99 2.84 9.36 16.56
CA THR A 99 1.74 8.51 17.05
C THR A 99 0.75 9.23 17.98
N HIS A 100 0.94 10.50 18.33
CA HIS A 100 0.06 11.24 19.26
C HIS A 100 -0.54 12.50 18.62
N LEU A 101 -0.81 12.44 17.31
CA LEU A 101 -1.41 13.55 16.57
C LEU A 101 -2.90 13.72 16.87
N ASP A 102 -3.30 14.94 17.25
CA ASP A 102 -4.70 15.32 17.48
C ASP A 102 -5.56 15.31 16.19
N LYS A 103 -4.93 15.35 15.02
CA LYS A 103 -5.60 15.39 13.71
C LYS A 103 -5.06 14.31 12.80
N ARG A 104 -5.96 13.64 12.06
CA ARG A 104 -5.57 12.68 11.02
C ARG A 104 -4.70 13.37 9.95
N PRO A 105 -3.53 12.80 9.61
CA PRO A 105 -2.68 13.30 8.54
C PRO A 105 -3.37 13.38 7.18
N PHE A 106 -2.81 14.20 6.29
CA PHE A 106 -3.49 14.57 5.05
C PHE A 106 -3.49 13.47 3.97
N LEU A 107 -2.50 12.56 3.93
CA LEU A 107 -2.52 11.44 2.98
C LEU A 107 -3.49 10.32 3.41
N HIS A 108 -3.92 10.32 4.67
CA HIS A 108 -4.99 9.49 5.19
C HIS A 108 -6.40 10.03 4.85
N CYS A 109 -6.48 11.23 4.24
CA CYS A 109 -7.71 11.73 3.64
C CYS A 109 -7.81 11.19 2.20
N THR A 110 -8.73 10.26 1.94
CA THR A 110 -8.95 9.63 0.62
C THR A 110 -9.08 10.62 -0.54
N THR A 111 -9.50 11.86 -0.27
CA THR A 111 -9.60 12.92 -1.28
C THR A 111 -8.26 13.25 -1.94
N VAL A 112 -7.17 13.32 -1.18
CA VAL A 112 -5.84 13.69 -1.72
C VAL A 112 -5.34 12.62 -2.70
N PRO A 113 -5.31 11.32 -2.36
CA PRO A 113 -5.00 10.24 -3.29
C PRO A 113 -5.84 10.22 -4.56
N ILE A 114 -7.16 10.45 -4.43
CA ILE A 114 -8.08 10.45 -5.58
C ILE A 114 -7.76 11.61 -6.52
N VAL A 115 -7.53 12.81 -5.99
CA VAL A 115 -7.16 13.98 -6.80
C VAL A 115 -5.83 13.76 -7.52
N LEU A 116 -4.82 13.23 -6.82
CA LEU A 116 -3.53 12.89 -7.44
C LEU A 116 -3.69 11.84 -8.53
N TRP A 117 -4.50 10.81 -8.31
CA TRP A 117 -4.77 9.77 -9.30
C TRP A 117 -5.42 10.34 -10.56
N ILE A 118 -6.45 11.17 -10.41
CA ILE A 118 -7.09 11.86 -11.53
C ILE A 118 -6.07 12.72 -12.29
N LEU A 119 -5.24 13.49 -11.57
CA LEU A 119 -4.19 14.31 -12.19
C LEU A 119 -3.22 13.47 -13.03
N PHE A 120 -2.72 12.34 -12.51
CA PHE A 120 -1.79 11.48 -13.24
C PHE A 120 -2.44 10.80 -14.45
N ILE A 121 -3.70 10.39 -14.35
CA ILE A 121 -4.48 9.88 -15.49
C ILE A 121 -4.60 10.98 -16.57
N LEU A 122 -4.90 12.22 -16.19
CA LEU A 122 -5.02 13.34 -17.12
C LEU A 122 -3.68 13.66 -17.80
N LEU A 123 -2.58 13.71 -17.02
CA LEU A 123 -1.24 13.91 -17.56
C LEU A 123 -0.86 12.79 -18.54
N SER A 124 -1.18 11.54 -18.21
CA SER A 124 -0.99 10.42 -19.13
C SER A 124 -1.75 10.61 -20.44
N SER A 125 -3.00 11.09 -20.38
CA SER A 125 -3.80 11.37 -21.57
C SER A 125 -3.26 12.54 -22.40
N ILE A 126 -2.72 13.59 -21.76
CA ILE A 126 -2.17 14.76 -22.44
C ILE A 126 -0.84 14.41 -23.13
N PHE A 127 0.06 13.76 -22.39
CA PHE A 127 1.41 13.42 -22.86
C PHE A 127 1.47 12.08 -23.60
N HIS A 128 0.37 11.33 -23.67
CA HIS A 128 0.30 9.98 -24.27
C HIS A 128 1.36 9.02 -23.72
N SER A 129 1.73 9.21 -22.44
CA SER A 129 2.82 8.45 -21.81
C SER A 129 2.27 7.27 -21.02
N PRO A 130 2.68 6.03 -21.36
CA PRO A 130 2.30 4.83 -20.63
C PRO A 130 2.93 4.77 -19.23
N GLU A 131 4.04 5.48 -18.99
CA GLU A 131 4.69 5.57 -17.68
C GLU A 131 3.80 6.30 -16.68
N PHE A 132 3.22 7.45 -17.05
CA PHE A 132 2.25 8.16 -16.21
C PHE A 132 1.00 7.33 -15.93
N GLN A 133 0.54 6.57 -16.93
CA GLN A 133 -0.59 5.66 -16.74
C GLN A 133 -0.26 4.56 -15.72
N GLN A 134 0.92 3.95 -15.84
CA GLN A 134 1.34 2.90 -14.91
C GLN A 134 1.53 3.46 -13.50
N ALA A 135 2.16 4.64 -13.37
CA ALA A 135 2.34 5.32 -12.10
C ALA A 135 1.01 5.65 -11.42
N SER A 136 -0.01 6.09 -12.19
CA SER A 136 -1.34 6.37 -11.63
C SER A 136 -1.98 5.13 -11.03
N TRP A 137 -1.91 3.98 -11.72
CA TRP A 137 -2.45 2.72 -11.22
C TRP A 137 -1.68 2.18 -10.01
N ILE A 138 -0.34 2.29 -10.01
CA ILE A 138 0.48 1.94 -8.84
C ILE A 138 0.06 2.77 -7.63
N MET A 139 -0.10 4.08 -7.83
CA MET A 139 -0.52 5.01 -6.79
C MET A 139 -1.89 4.64 -6.24
N LEU A 140 -2.86 4.39 -7.11
CA LEU A 140 -4.19 3.96 -6.69
C LEU A 140 -4.15 2.66 -5.90
N ALA A 141 -3.38 1.67 -6.36
CA ALA A 141 -3.25 0.38 -5.66
C ALA A 141 -2.60 0.53 -4.28
N ALA A 142 -1.53 1.31 -4.16
CA ALA A 142 -0.87 1.60 -2.89
C ALA A 142 -1.86 2.26 -1.91
N PHE A 143 -2.51 3.35 -2.31
CA PHE A 143 -3.45 4.07 -1.46
C PHE A 143 -4.68 3.25 -1.08
N LEU A 144 -5.30 2.54 -2.03
CA LEU A 144 -6.47 1.71 -1.73
C LEU A 144 -6.12 0.58 -0.78
N SER A 145 -5.01 -0.12 -1.00
CA SER A 145 -4.60 -1.22 -0.12
C SER A 145 -4.35 -0.72 1.31
N HIS A 146 -3.71 0.45 1.44
CA HIS A 146 -3.44 1.11 2.70
C HIS A 146 -4.74 1.56 3.39
N HIS A 147 -5.58 2.34 2.70
CA HIS A 147 -6.80 2.92 3.24
C HIS A 147 -7.87 1.87 3.56
N ILE A 148 -7.98 0.79 2.77
CA ILE A 148 -8.89 -0.32 3.07
C ILE A 148 -8.47 -1.00 4.37
N ARG A 149 -7.19 -1.32 4.52
CA ARG A 149 -6.66 -1.90 5.77
C ARG A 149 -6.95 -0.99 6.97
N ASP A 150 -6.64 0.29 6.83
CA ASP A 150 -6.86 1.30 7.87
C ASP A 150 -8.32 1.56 8.19
N GLY A 151 -9.22 1.47 7.20
CA GLY A 151 -10.66 1.65 7.40
C GLY A 151 -11.34 0.43 8.02
N THR A 152 -10.77 -0.76 7.84
CA THR A 152 -11.26 -2.00 8.47
C THR A 152 -10.93 -2.03 9.97
N ARG A 153 -9.88 -1.32 10.38
CA ARG A 153 -9.57 -1.01 11.78
C ARG A 153 -10.24 0.32 12.13
N ARG A 154 -10.85 0.47 13.30
CA ARG A 154 -11.43 1.77 13.70
C ARG A 154 -10.35 2.78 14.15
N GLY A 155 -9.27 2.95 13.37
CA GLY A 155 -8.10 3.77 13.70
C GLY A 155 -7.05 3.03 14.54
N PRO A 156 -5.73 3.17 14.28
CA PRO A 156 -4.68 2.54 15.09
C PRO A 156 -4.39 3.25 16.43
N ILE A 157 -5.00 4.43 16.65
CA ILE A 157 -4.63 5.33 17.74
C ILE A 157 -5.91 5.95 18.31
N ASN A 158 -6.38 5.37 19.40
CA ASN A 158 -7.14 6.02 20.47
C ASN A 158 -6.50 5.55 21.78
#